data_AF-A0A2V7WTQ5-F1
#
_entry.id   AF-A0A2V7WTQ5-F1
#
_cell.length_a   1.000
_cell.length_b   1.000
_cell.length_c   1.000
_cell.angle_alpha   90.00
_cell.angle_beta   90.00
_cell.angle_gamma   90.00
#
_symmetry.space_group_name_H-M   'P 1'
#
loop_
_entity.id
_entity.type
_entity.pdbx_description
1 polymer ?
#
loop_
_entity_poly.entity_id
_entity_poly.type
_entity_poly.pdbx_seq_one_letter_code
_entity_poly.pdbx_strand_id
1 'polypeptide(L)' 'MDEVPATGSGHARRNEDIALDLMKFVAMTTGYGRTTSTGVGFQGSGSAAKPEDYADKLLELYGRCLGALSGKK' A
#
# COMPACT_ATOMS: atom_id res chain seq x y z
N MET A 1 20.94 -10.49 -6.71
CA MET A 1 19.79 -10.16 -5.84
C MET A 1 19.18 -8.87 -6.36
N ASP A 2 17.98 -9.03 -6.91
CA ASP A 2 16.88 -8.08 -7.12
C ASP A 2 17.17 -6.69 -7.70
N GLU A 3 16.90 -6.63 -9.02
CA GLU A 3 16.63 -5.42 -9.79
C GLU A 3 15.41 -4.70 -9.19
N VAL A 4 15.67 -3.60 -8.47
CA VAL A 4 14.60 -2.71 -7.99
C VAL A 4 14.00 -2.04 -9.23
N PRO A 5 12.72 -2.25 -9.56
CA PRO A 5 12.15 -1.70 -10.78
C PRO A 5 12.13 -0.18 -10.68
N ALA A 6 13.00 0.46 -11.47
CA ALA A 6 13.00 1.88 -11.73
C ALA A 6 11.71 2.23 -12.49
N THR A 7 10.63 2.43 -11.75
CA THR A 7 9.37 2.93 -12.29
C THR A 7 9.43 4.45 -12.33
N GLY A 8 9.71 5.00 -13.51
CA GLY A 8 9.31 6.36 -13.86
C GLY A 8 10.41 7.42 -13.98
N SER A 9 11.44 7.17 -14.78
CA SER A 9 12.29 8.25 -15.30
C SER A 9 11.64 8.87 -16.55
N GLY A 10 10.95 10.02 -16.40
CA GLY A 10 10.79 10.96 -17.53
C GLY A 10 9.39 11.35 -18.00
N HIS A 11 8.29 10.85 -17.42
CA HIS A 11 6.96 11.41 -17.69
C HIS A 11 6.63 12.42 -16.59
N ALA A 12 6.20 13.63 -16.97
CA ALA A 12 5.77 14.67 -16.04
C ALA A 12 4.99 14.03 -14.89
N ARG A 13 5.51 14.10 -13.64
CA ARG A 13 5.03 13.35 -12.46
C ARG A 13 3.50 13.36 -12.45
N ARG A 14 2.88 12.30 -12.98
CA ARG A 14 1.43 12.26 -13.10
C ARG A 14 0.85 12.10 -11.70
N ASN A 15 -0.36 12.59 -11.49
CA ASN A 15 -1.02 12.45 -10.19
C ASN A 15 -1.09 10.97 -9.77
N GLU A 16 -1.21 10.07 -10.75
CA GLU A 16 -1.14 8.62 -10.60
C GLU A 16 0.23 8.15 -10.06
N ASP A 17 1.34 8.61 -10.64
CA ASP A 17 2.69 8.23 -10.21
C ASP A 17 2.99 8.75 -8.79
N ILE A 18 2.53 9.97 -8.48
CA ILE A 18 2.67 10.56 -7.15
C ILE A 18 1.77 9.81 -6.14
N ALA A 19 0.56 9.40 -6.54
CA ALA A 19 -0.34 8.60 -5.69
C ALA A 19 0.27 7.23 -5.36
N LEU A 20 0.91 6.57 -6.33
CA LEU A 20 1.61 5.30 -6.12
C LEU A 20 2.78 5.45 -5.14
N ASP A 21 3.57 6.52 -5.28
CA ASP A 21 4.70 6.82 -4.40
C ASP A 21 4.23 7.09 -2.95
N LEU A 22 3.18 7.91 -2.80
CA LEU A 22 2.57 8.22 -1.51
C LEU A 22 1.95 6.98 -0.86
N MET A 23 1.20 6.18 -1.63
CA MET A 23 0.58 4.95 -1.14
C MET A 23 1.64 3.95 -0.65
N LYS A 24 2.73 3.76 -1.40
CA LYS A 24 3.86 2.92 -1.00
C LYS A 24 4.52 3.43 0.28
N PHE A 25 4.76 4.74 0.37
CA PHE A 25 5.31 5.36 1.57
C PHE A 25 4.44 5.12 2.81
N VAL A 26 3.13 5.34 2.70
CA VAL A 26 2.17 5.12 3.80
C VAL A 26 2.13 3.64 4.20
N ALA A 27 2.04 2.73 3.24
CA ALA A 27 2.01 1.29 3.51
C ALA A 27 3.28 0.80 4.22
N MET A 28 4.46 1.28 3.80
CA MET A 28 5.74 0.88 4.40
C MET A 28 5.99 1.50 5.78
N THR A 29 5.58 2.74 6.00
CA THR A 29 5.84 3.46 7.27
C THR A 29 4.84 3.09 8.37
N THR A 30 3.59 2.82 8.02
CA THR A 30 2.52 2.53 8.99
C THR A 30 2.20 1.05 9.13
N GLY A 31 2.67 0.21 8.20
CA GLY A 31 2.23 -1.17 8.11
C GLY A 31 0.77 -1.29 7.65
N TYR A 32 0.24 -0.31 6.92
CA TYR A 32 -1.15 -0.30 6.46
C TYR A 32 -1.50 -1.59 5.71
N GLY A 33 -2.58 -2.25 6.11
CA GLY A 33 -3.03 -3.52 5.56
C GLY A 33 -2.21 -4.73 5.99
N ARG A 34 -0.97 -4.55 6.48
CA ARG A 34 -0.16 -5.64 7.00
C ARG A 34 -0.82 -6.14 8.27
N THR A 35 -1.38 -7.35 8.23
CA THR A 35 -1.90 -7.95 9.44
C THR A 35 -0.74 -8.54 10.22
N THR A 36 -0.34 -7.83 11.26
CA THR A 36 0.63 -8.34 12.22
C THR A 36 0.03 -9.58 12.86
N SER A 37 0.47 -10.76 12.42
CA SER A 37 0.34 -11.98 13.22
C SER A 37 1.33 -11.87 14.38
N THR A 38 1.03 -10.98 15.34
CA THR A 38 1.71 -10.93 16.64
C THR A 38 0.95 -11.86 17.57
N GLY A 39 1.09 -13.16 17.35
CA GLY A 39 0.48 -14.21 18.15
C GLY A 39 1.43 -15.38 18.29
N VAL A 40 2.40 -15.28 19.19
CA VAL A 40 3.11 -16.46 19.71
C VAL A 40 2.25 -17.03 20.84
N GLY A 41 1.33 -17.94 20.53
CA GLY A 41 0.51 -18.57 21.56
C GLY A 41 -0.71 -19.28 21.01
N PHE A 42 -1.00 -20.43 21.59
CA PHE A 42 -2.09 -21.35 21.31
C PHE A 42 -3.50 -20.71 21.41
N GLN A 43 -3.86 -19.85 20.47
CA GLN A 43 -5.25 -19.46 20.22
C GLN A 43 -5.57 -19.63 18.74
N GLY A 44 -6.56 -20.50 18.51
CA GLY A 44 -6.99 -20.92 17.19
C GLY A 44 -7.56 -19.80 16.32
N SER A 45 -7.53 -20.05 15.02
CA SER A 45 -8.45 -19.48 14.01
C SER A 45 -8.75 -17.97 14.09
N GLY A 46 -7.84 -17.16 14.62
CA GLY A 46 -7.86 -15.73 14.42
C GLY A 46 -7.37 -15.49 13.00
N SER A 47 -8.31 -15.42 12.06
CA SER A 47 -8.10 -15.24 10.62
C SER A 47 -6.79 -14.52 10.34
N ALA A 48 -5.78 -15.28 9.89
CA ALA A 48 -4.71 -14.69 9.11
C ALA A 48 -5.43 -13.95 7.99
N ALA A 49 -5.53 -12.62 8.09
CA ALA A 49 -6.28 -11.86 7.12
C ALA A 49 -5.72 -12.23 5.77
N LYS A 50 -6.62 -12.63 4.89
CA LYS A 50 -6.20 -13.32 3.68
C LYS A 50 -5.32 -12.35 2.89
N PRO A 51 -4.32 -12.84 2.15
CA PRO A 51 -3.56 -11.96 1.26
C PRO A 51 -4.47 -11.13 0.34
N GLU A 52 -5.68 -11.62 0.06
CA GLU A 52 -6.79 -10.90 -0.57
C GLU A 52 -7.23 -9.64 0.20
N ASP A 53 -7.50 -9.74 1.50
CA ASP A 53 -7.88 -8.59 2.35
C ASP A 53 -6.78 -7.52 2.38
N TYR A 54 -5.52 -7.96 2.36
CA TYR A 54 -4.38 -7.04 2.28
C TYR A 54 -4.35 -6.28 0.96
N ALA A 55 -4.54 -6.98 -0.16
CA ALA A 55 -4.58 -6.38 -1.49
C ALA A 55 -5.73 -5.37 -1.60
N ASP A 56 -6.91 -5.71 -1.08
CA ASP A 56 -8.06 -4.80 -1.07
C ASP A 56 -7.78 -3.52 -0.28
N LYS A 57 -7.10 -3.64 0.87
CA LYS A 57 -6.69 -2.47 1.67
C LYS A 57 -5.70 -1.60 0.90
N LEU A 58 -4.73 -2.18 0.21
CA LEU A 58 -3.79 -1.43 -0.60
C LEU A 58 -4.48 -0.69 -1.75
N LEU A 59 -5.44 -1.33 -2.44
CA LEU A 59 -6.23 -0.71 -3.50
C LEU A 59 -7.09 0.45 -2.97
N GLU A 60 -7.71 0.27 -1.80
CA GLU A 60 -8.46 1.32 -1.10
C GLU A 60 -7.57 2.52 -0.77
N LEU A 61 -6.36 2.27 -0.25
CA LEU A 61 -5.38 3.30 0.08
C LEU A 61 -4.96 4.09 -1.17
N TYR A 62 -4.69 3.40 -2.27
CA TYR A 62 -4.33 4.04 -3.54
C TYR A 62 -5.42 5.02 -4.01
N GLY A 63 -6.69 4.60 -3.98
CA GLY A 63 -7.82 5.47 -4.34
C GLY A 63 -7.89 6.75 -3.48
N ARG A 64 -7.62 6.63 -2.17
CA ARG A 64 -7.53 7.78 -1.25
C ARG A 64 -6.35 8.70 -1.60
N CYS A 65 -5.18 8.14 -1.89
CA CYS A 65 -3.99 8.90 -2.29
C CYS A 65 -4.23 9.67 -3.59
N LEU A 66 -4.88 9.04 -4.59
CA LEU A 66 -5.21 9.68 -5.85
C LEU A 66 -6.25 10.79 -5.66
N GLY A 67 -7.30 10.56 -4.87
CA GLY A 67 -8.29 11.58 -4.55
C GLY A 67 -7.70 12.81 -3.87
N ALA A 68 -6.76 12.62 -2.94
CA ALA A 68 -6.06 13.70 -2.25
C ALA A 68 -5.21 14.58 -3.20
N LEU A 69 -4.68 14.00 -4.28
CA LEU A 69 -3.89 14.70 -5.28
C LEU A 69 -4.75 15.35 -6.37
N SER A 70 -5.85 14.71 -6.78
CA SER A 70 -6.80 15.25 -7.76
C SER A 70 -7.63 16.42 -7.22
N GLY A 71 -7.85 16.48 -5.89
CA GLY A 71 -8.52 17.61 -5.23
C GLY A 71 -7.64 18.85 -5.03
N LYS A 72 -6.36 18.81 -5.42
CA LYS A 72 -5.44 19.93 -5.32
C LYS A 72 -5.64 20.89 -6.52
N LYS A 73 -6.69 21.69 -6.46
CA LYS A 73 -6.94 22.81 -7.37
C LYS A 73 -7.27 24.08 -6.61
#